data_AF-A0A4Q9MEJ4-F1
#
_entry.id   AF-A0A4Q9MEJ4-F1
#
_cell.length_a   1.000
_cell.length_b   1.000
_cell.length_c   1.000
_cell.angle_alpha   90.00
_cell.angle_beta   90.00
_cell.angle_gamma   90.00
#
_symmetry.space_group_name_H-M   'P 1'
#
loop_
_entity.id
_entity.type
_entity.pdbx_description
1 polymer ?
#
loop_
_entity_poly.entity_id
_entity_poly.type
_entity_poly.pdbx_seq_one_letter_code
_entity_poly.pdbx_strand_id
1 'polypeptide(L)'
;MSSAVLRQAAIAARSASRKCAFSTSAVARKDLIQELYIKELKGYKAPPPPKDAHVGVVKNYSLPPAPQTPALPADLAGELSAWDATEPTFAAASAKPAEGESTGPTGAEQFLAFLEADEPKHDEAHH
;
A
#
# COMPACT_ATOMS: atom_id res chain seq x y z
N MET A 1 -33.24 -36.73 78.13
CA MET A 1 -34.01 -35.70 77.41
C MET A 1 -33.13 -35.14 76.29
N SER A 2 -33.69 -35.06 75.09
CA SER A 2 -33.01 -35.42 73.83
C SER A 2 -32.10 -34.35 73.20
N SER A 3 -30.80 -34.62 73.10
CA SER A 3 -29.80 -33.78 72.39
C SER A 3 -30.11 -33.56 70.91
N ALA A 4 -30.82 -34.49 70.27
CA ALA A 4 -31.27 -34.36 68.88
C ALA A 4 -32.29 -33.23 68.72
N VAL A 5 -33.20 -33.05 69.69
CA VAL A 5 -34.21 -31.98 69.68
C VAL A 5 -33.54 -30.63 69.88
N LEU A 6 -32.54 -30.53 70.76
CA LEU A 6 -31.79 -29.30 70.98
C LEU A 6 -31.00 -28.87 69.73
N ARG A 7 -30.36 -29.81 69.03
CA ARG A 7 -29.66 -29.54 67.76
C ARG A 7 -30.63 -29.11 66.66
N GLN A 8 -31.77 -29.77 66.54
CA GLN A 8 -32.78 -29.42 65.54
C GLN A 8 -33.38 -28.03 65.80
N ALA A 9 -33.65 -27.69 67.05
CA ALA A 9 -34.14 -26.37 67.45
C ALA A 9 -33.10 -25.26 67.15
N ALA A 10 -31.82 -25.51 67.44
CA ALA A 10 -30.75 -24.55 67.15
C ALA A 10 -30.57 -24.30 65.64
N ILE A 11 -30.67 -25.35 64.82
CA ILE A 11 -30.60 -25.24 63.35
C ILE A 11 -31.82 -24.47 62.82
N ALA A 12 -33.02 -24.79 63.30
CA ALA A 12 -34.25 -24.09 62.91
C ALA A 12 -34.19 -22.60 63.26
N ALA A 13 -33.80 -22.25 64.49
CA ALA A 13 -33.67 -20.86 64.94
C ALA A 13 -32.63 -20.06 64.12
N ARG A 14 -31.50 -20.68 63.80
CA ARG A 14 -30.43 -20.05 62.99
C ARG A 14 -30.81 -19.90 61.52
N SER A 15 -31.70 -20.76 61.01
CA SER A 15 -32.26 -20.62 59.67
C SER A 15 -33.33 -19.53 59.59
N ALA A 16 -34.16 -19.39 60.64
CA ALA A 16 -35.20 -18.36 60.72
C ALA A 16 -34.57 -16.95 60.85
N SER A 17 -33.51 -16.80 61.65
CA SER A 17 -32.84 -15.50 61.80
C SER A 17 -32.17 -15.02 60.51
N ARG A 18 -31.64 -15.94 59.68
CA ARG A 18 -31.05 -15.61 58.38
C ARG A 18 -32.09 -15.29 57.31
N LYS A 19 -33.30 -15.85 57.41
CA LYS A 19 -34.41 -15.58 56.48
C LYS A 19 -35.06 -14.20 56.71
N CYS A 20 -35.05 -13.69 57.94
CA CYS A 20 -35.50 -12.33 58.27
C CYS A 20 -34.38 -11.27 58.21
N ALA A 21 -33.17 -11.63 57.78
CA ALA A 21 -32.09 -10.68 57.57
C ALA A 21 -32.29 -9.96 56.22
N PHE A 22 -33.00 -8.84 56.23
CA PHE A 22 -33.00 -7.93 55.09
C PHE A 22 -31.59 -7.36 54.91
N SER A 23 -30.90 -7.76 53.84
CA SER A 23 -29.56 -7.25 53.51
C SER A 23 -29.68 -5.80 53.03
N THR A 24 -29.58 -4.85 53.96
CA THR A 24 -29.54 -3.40 53.66
C THR A 24 -28.17 -2.93 53.18
N SER A 25 -27.16 -3.82 53.18
CA SER A 25 -25.75 -3.47 52.93
C SER A 25 -25.42 -3.18 51.45
N ALA A 26 -26.21 -3.69 50.50
CA ALA A 26 -25.91 -3.53 49.07
C ALA A 26 -26.15 -2.08 48.58
N VAL A 27 -27.11 -1.37 49.17
CA VAL A 27 -27.39 0.05 48.85
C VAL A 27 -26.53 0.99 49.70
N ALA A 28 -26.21 0.62 50.94
CA ALA A 28 -25.45 1.47 51.86
C ALA A 28 -23.94 1.61 51.54
N ARG A 29 -23.38 0.78 50.65
CA ARG A 29 -21.96 0.80 50.27
C ARG A 29 -21.69 1.37 48.88
N LYS A 30 -22.67 2.06 48.28
CA LYS A 30 -22.46 2.75 47.01
C LYS A 30 -21.81 4.11 47.28
N ASP A 31 -20.66 4.35 46.66
CA ASP A 31 -20.04 5.67 46.64
C ASP A 31 -20.90 6.60 45.76
N LEU A 32 -21.55 7.57 46.42
CA LEU A 32 -22.44 8.53 45.76
C LEU A 32 -21.71 9.40 44.75
N ILE A 33 -20.42 9.70 44.99
CA ILE A 33 -19.60 10.50 44.08
C ILE A 33 -19.31 9.71 42.82
N GLN A 34 -18.95 8.43 42.97
CA GLN A 34 -18.68 7.53 41.85
C GLN A 34 -19.93 7.31 40.99
N GLU A 35 -21.09 7.08 41.60
CA GLU A 35 -22.35 6.87 40.89
C GLU A 35 -22.81 8.15 40.17
N LEU A 36 -22.66 9.32 40.80
CA LEU A 36 -22.93 10.61 40.14
C LEU A 36 -22.01 10.81 38.94
N TYR A 37 -20.71 10.58 39.09
CA TYR A 37 -19.74 10.71 38.00
C TYR A 37 -20.07 9.79 36.82
N ILE A 38 -20.36 8.51 37.08
CA ILE A 38 -20.73 7.54 36.04
C ILE A 38 -22.04 7.95 35.34
N LYS A 39 -22.99 8.51 36.09
CA LYS A 39 -24.26 8.99 35.54
C LYS A 39 -24.06 10.18 34.61
N GLU A 40 -23.24 11.15 34.99
CA GLU A 40 -22.89 12.30 34.13
C GLU A 40 -22.13 11.86 32.89
N LEU A 41 -21.16 10.94 33.01
CA LEU A 41 -20.45 10.38 31.85
C LEU A 41 -21.38 9.66 30.87
N LYS A 42 -22.30 8.84 31.39
CA LYS A 42 -23.27 8.11 30.54
C LYS A 42 -24.34 9.02 29.95
N GLY A 43 -24.69 10.10 30.64
CA GLY A 43 -25.64 11.11 30.18
C GLY A 43 -25.03 12.14 29.23
N TYR A 44 -23.69 12.21 29.17
CA TYR A 44 -23.00 13.18 28.33
C TYR A 44 -23.26 12.88 26.85
N LYS A 45 -23.94 13.82 26.20
CA LYS A 45 -24.14 13.82 24.76
C LYS A 45 -23.19 14.83 24.16
N ALA A 46 -22.17 14.34 23.45
CA ALA A 46 -21.20 15.20 22.79
C ALA A 46 -21.93 16.19 21.87
N PRO A 47 -21.50 17.47 21.84
CA PRO A 47 -22.09 18.45 20.93
C PRO A 47 -21.96 17.95 19.48
N PRO A 48 -22.96 18.20 18.63
CA PRO A 48 -22.90 17.80 17.23
C PRO A 48 -21.67 18.44 16.59
N PRO A 49 -20.92 17.67 15.77
CA PRO A 49 -19.75 18.21 15.10
C PRO A 49 -20.16 19.42 14.25
N PRO A 50 -19.31 20.46 14.15
CA PRO A 50 -19.59 21.60 13.30
C PRO A 50 -19.79 21.12 11.86
N LYS A 51 -20.67 21.81 11.11
CA LYS A 51 -21.00 21.43 9.72
C LYS A 51 -19.75 21.29 8.85
N ASP A 52 -18.71 22.06 9.16
CA ASP A 52 -17.43 22.08 8.45
C ASP A 52 -16.34 21.23 9.11
N ALA A 53 -16.68 20.28 9.98
CA ALA A 53 -15.70 19.39 10.64
C ALA A 53 -14.85 18.57 9.67
N HIS A 54 -15.25 18.49 8.40
CA HIS A 54 -14.53 17.81 7.32
C HIS A 54 -13.51 18.73 6.60
N VAL A 55 -13.64 20.05 6.74
CA VAL A 55 -12.75 21.04 6.11
C VAL A 55 -11.43 21.08 6.86
N GLY A 56 -10.35 20.62 6.23
CA GLY A 56 -8.99 20.62 6.80
C GLY A 56 -8.54 19.28 7.41
N VAL A 57 -9.42 18.29 7.53
CA VAL A 57 -9.03 16.90 7.91
C VAL A 57 -8.32 16.20 6.75
N VAL A 58 -8.72 16.53 5.52
CA VAL A 58 -8.12 15.98 4.29
C VAL A 58 -7.68 17.13 3.41
N LYS A 59 -6.53 16.96 2.73
CA LYS A 59 -6.08 17.91 1.71
C LYS A 59 -7.12 17.97 0.59
N ASN A 60 -7.50 19.18 0.20
CA ASN A 60 -8.52 19.38 -0.81
C ASN A 60 -8.02 18.82 -2.16
N TYR A 61 -8.77 17.89 -2.75
CA TYR A 61 -8.39 17.25 -3.99
C TYR A 61 -8.91 18.07 -5.18
N SER A 62 -8.00 18.74 -5.87
CA SER A 62 -8.27 19.40 -7.16
C SER A 62 -7.73 18.52 -8.27
N LEU A 63 -8.56 18.23 -9.28
CA LEU A 63 -8.01 17.69 -10.52
C LEU A 63 -7.09 18.75 -11.15
N PRO A 64 -5.92 18.36 -11.66
CA PRO A 64 -5.10 19.27 -12.46
C PRO A 64 -5.89 19.68 -13.72
N PRO A 65 -5.69 20.91 -14.21
CA PRO A 65 -6.30 21.35 -15.46
C PRO A 65 -5.88 20.43 -16.61
N ALA A 66 -6.77 20.28 -17.61
CA ALA A 66 -6.48 19.49 -18.80
C ALA A 66 -5.16 19.97 -19.46
N PRO A 67 -4.32 19.04 -19.95
CA PRO A 67 -3.07 19.41 -20.58
C PRO A 67 -3.36 20.33 -21.77
N GLN A 68 -2.70 21.49 -21.83
CA GLN A 68 -2.76 22.32 -23.02
C GLN A 68 -2.02 21.62 -24.16
N THR A 69 -2.66 21.57 -25.32
CA THR A 69 -2.00 21.14 -26.56
C THR A 69 -0.84 22.09 -26.86
N PRO A 70 0.33 21.59 -27.25
CA PRO A 70 1.44 22.44 -27.63
C PRO A 70 1.01 23.37 -28.76
N ALA A 71 1.31 24.65 -28.63
CA ALA A 71 1.06 25.62 -29.69
C ALA A 71 1.97 25.28 -30.87
N LEU A 72 1.40 25.21 -32.07
CA LEU A 72 2.19 25.12 -33.29
C LEU A 72 3.00 26.41 -33.43
N PRO A 73 4.28 26.34 -33.85
CA PRO A 73 5.05 27.54 -34.14
C PRO A 73 4.34 28.35 -35.23
N ALA A 74 4.37 29.67 -35.09
CA ALA A 74 3.65 30.57 -35.99
C ALA A 74 4.17 30.53 -37.44
N ASP A 75 5.41 30.06 -37.64
CA ASP A 75 6.06 29.96 -38.95
C ASP A 75 6.59 28.54 -39.24
N LEU A 76 5.66 27.59 -39.30
CA LEU A 76 5.94 26.22 -39.74
C LEU A 76 6.56 26.16 -41.15
N ALA A 77 6.23 27.11 -42.03
CA ALA A 77 6.69 27.12 -43.42
C ALA A 77 8.18 27.48 -43.52
N GLY A 78 8.63 28.48 -42.75
CA GLY A 78 10.05 28.86 -42.65
C GLY A 78 10.89 27.75 -42.03
N GLU A 79 10.41 27.13 -40.95
CA GLU A 79 11.10 26.01 -40.30
C GLU A 79 11.21 24.78 -41.21
N LEU A 80 10.16 24.45 -41.98
CA LEU A 80 10.21 23.34 -42.93
C LEU A 80 11.17 23.62 -44.08
N SER A 81 11.18 24.86 -44.59
CA SER A 81 12.12 25.27 -45.65
C SER A 81 13.57 25.22 -45.17
N ALA A 82 13.83 25.60 -43.91
CA ALA A 82 15.16 25.51 -43.31
C ALA A 82 15.59 24.05 -43.09
N TRP A 83 14.65 23.17 -42.72
CA TRP A 83 14.91 21.73 -42.58
C TRP A 83 15.21 21.06 -43.94
N ASP A 84 14.44 21.40 -44.97
CA ASP A 84 14.66 20.90 -46.33
C ASP A 84 16.00 21.41 -46.92
N ALA A 85 16.43 22.63 -46.53
CA ALA A 85 17.72 23.19 -46.94
C ALA A 85 18.92 22.60 -46.19
N THR A 86 18.69 21.94 -45.05
CA THR A 86 19.78 21.24 -44.33
C THR A 86 20.03 19.87 -44.93
N GLU A 87 21.07 19.76 -45.75
CA GLU A 87 21.58 18.45 -46.17
C GLU A 87 22.20 17.70 -44.97
N PRO A 88 21.98 16.38 -44.83
CA PRO A 88 22.64 15.60 -43.80
C PRO A 88 24.15 15.66 -43.97
N THR A 89 24.86 16.13 -42.94
CA THR A 89 26.32 16.01 -42.91
C THR A 89 26.66 14.54 -42.70
N PHE A 90 26.78 13.79 -43.80
CA PHE A 90 27.58 12.58 -43.77
C PHE A 90 28.98 13.02 -43.38
N ALA A 91 29.50 12.53 -42.27
CA ALA A 91 30.90 12.71 -41.92
C ALA A 91 31.70 12.30 -43.17
N ALA A 92 32.35 13.28 -43.80
CA ALA A 92 33.20 13.02 -44.95
C ALA A 92 34.14 11.90 -44.52
N ALA A 93 34.04 10.74 -45.16
CA ALA A 93 35.01 9.69 -44.99
C ALA A 93 36.34 10.30 -45.43
N SER A 94 37.13 10.74 -44.45
CA SER A 94 38.48 11.20 -44.67
C SER A 94 39.22 10.05 -45.34
N ALA A 95 39.49 10.20 -46.64
CA ALA A 95 40.31 9.28 -47.40
C ALA A 95 41.70 9.26 -46.74
N LYS A 96 41.93 8.27 -45.88
CA LYS A 96 43.26 7.94 -45.39
C LYS A 96 43.93 7.02 -46.43
N PRO A 97 45.21 7.24 -46.78
CA PRO A 97 45.91 6.40 -47.74
C PRO A 97 45.96 4.95 -47.28
N ALA A 98 45.95 4.03 -48.24
CA ALA A 98 46.14 2.60 -48.03
C ALA A 98 47.46 2.32 -47.31
N GLU A 99 47.39 1.75 -46.11
CA GLU A 99 48.49 1.07 -45.44
C GLU A 99 47.94 -0.21 -44.78
N GLY A 100 48.46 -1.35 -45.23
CA GLY A 100 48.41 -2.61 -44.49
C GLY A 100 47.14 -3.44 -44.69
N GLU A 101 47.09 -4.17 -45.80
CA GLU A 101 46.31 -5.40 -45.94
C GLU A 101 46.68 -6.35 -44.79
N SER A 102 45.84 -6.41 -43.75
CA SER A 102 45.90 -7.47 -42.76
C SER A 102 45.29 -8.70 -43.41
N THR A 103 46.16 -9.58 -43.91
CA THR A 103 45.86 -10.92 -44.43
C THR A 103 45.50 -11.88 -43.29
N GLY A 104 44.45 -11.54 -42.54
CA GLY A 104 43.87 -12.38 -41.50
C GLY A 104 42.35 -12.37 -41.62
N PRO A 105 41.65 -13.50 -41.37
CA PRO A 105 40.23 -13.60 -41.65
C PRO A 105 39.47 -12.58 -40.83
N THR A 106 38.91 -11.57 -41.50
CA THR A 106 38.08 -10.56 -40.87
C THR A 106 36.80 -11.21 -40.35
N GLY A 107 36.16 -10.61 -39.32
CA GLY A 107 34.99 -11.22 -38.67
C GLY A 107 33.84 -11.57 -39.63
N ALA A 108 33.76 -10.89 -40.77
CA ALA A 108 32.80 -11.21 -41.83
C ALA A 108 33.15 -12.51 -42.56
N GLU A 109 34.43 -12.74 -42.88
CA GLU A 109 34.89 -13.98 -43.54
C GLU A 109 34.72 -15.20 -42.63
N GLN A 110 34.99 -15.05 -41.32
CA GLN A 110 34.74 -16.13 -40.36
C GLN A 110 33.25 -16.43 -40.17
N PHE A 111 32.41 -15.39 -40.18
CA PHE A 111 30.96 -15.56 -40.07
C PHE A 111 30.37 -16.25 -41.30
N LEU A 112 30.81 -15.88 -42.49
CA LEU A 112 30.40 -16.56 -43.73
C LEU A 112 30.87 -18.02 -43.75
N ALA A 113 32.11 -18.31 -43.35
CA ALA A 113 32.61 -19.68 -43.26
C ALA A 113 31.84 -20.54 -42.23
N PHE A 114 31.41 -19.95 -41.12
CA PHE A 114 30.57 -20.64 -40.14
C PHE A 114 29.18 -20.97 -40.70
N LEU A 115 28.57 -20.06 -41.45
CA LEU A 115 27.27 -20.31 -42.08
C LEU A 115 27.34 -21.32 -43.23
N GLU A 116 28.48 -21.41 -43.92
CA GLU A 116 28.71 -22.37 -45.01
C GLU A 116 29.07 -23.78 -44.48
N ALA A 117 29.57 -23.89 -43.25
CA ALA A 117 29.87 -25.19 -42.65
C ALA A 117 28.57 -25.98 -42.37
N ASP A 118 28.41 -27.13 -43.03
CA ASP A 118 27.32 -28.09 -42.77
C ASP A 118 27.36 -28.57 -41.31
N GLU A 119 26.18 -28.67 -40.67
CA GLU A 119 26.05 -29.24 -39.33
C GLU A 119 26.62 -30.68 -39.33
N PRO A 120 27.46 -31.06 -38.34
CA PRO A 120 28.04 -32.40 -38.32
C PRO A 120 26.92 -33.43 -38.31
N LYS A 121 26.88 -34.30 -39.33
CA LYS A 121 25.92 -35.41 -39.41
C LYS A 121 26.01 -36.20 -38.12
N HIS A 122 24.95 -36.12 -37.31
CA HIS A 122 24.84 -36.85 -36.06
C HIS A 122 24.56 -38.31 -36.39
N ASP A 123 25.60 -39.04 -36.78
CA ASP A 123 25.52 -40.49 -36.99
C ASP A 123 25.46 -41.16 -35.60
N GLU A 124 24.29 -41.14 -34.99
CA GLU A 124 23.90 -42.11 -33.97
C GLU A 124 23.63 -43.47 -34.64
N ALA A 125 24.67 -44.30 -34.66
CA ALA A 125 24.59 -45.76 -34.68
C ALA A 125 25.75 -46.27 -33.80
N HIS A 126 25.52 -46.50 -32.51
CA HIS A 126 25.08 -47.77 -31.91
C HIS A 126 26.10 -48.93 -32.09
N HIS A 127 26.77 -49.25 -30.96
CA HIS A 127 27.66 -50.40 -30.68
C HIS A 127 29.11 -50.36 -31.17
#